data_AF-A0AAV5YE43-F1
#
_entry.id   AF-A0AAV5YE43-F1
#
_cell.length_a   1.000
_cell.length_b   1.000
_cell.length_c   1.000
_cell.angle_alpha   90.00
_cell.angle_beta   90.00
_cell.angle_gamma   90.00
#
_symmetry.space_group_name_H-M   'P 1'
#
loop_
_entity.id
_entity.type
_entity.pdbx_description
1 polymer ?
#
loop_
_entity_poly.entity_id
_entity_poly.type
_entity_poly.pdbx_seq_one_letter_code
_entity_poly.pdbx_strand_id
1 'polypeptide(L)'
;MALRSLALALALLSIVLATGCAKRPALSQAAAPAPTGAATPTPPPAAPPAQLAPATPPPAAIAPPAPAPAPAPAPAPRPEPAEFRTNAALADVYFDFDKYAIKPDAAKTLDASIAWLKSNPAALVMIEGHCDER
;
A
#
# COMPACT_ATOMS: atom_id res chain seq x y z
N MET A 1 -55.88 7.17 -21.58
CA MET A 1 -55.17 6.41 -20.54
C MET A 1 -53.66 6.33 -20.83
N ALA A 2 -53.26 5.92 -22.03
CA ALA A 2 -51.85 5.71 -22.41
C ALA A 2 -50.90 6.92 -22.22
N LEU A 3 -51.37 8.15 -22.51
CA LEU A 3 -50.52 9.35 -22.39
C LEU A 3 -50.21 9.74 -20.93
N ARG A 4 -51.15 9.47 -20.01
CA ARG A 4 -50.94 9.68 -18.56
C ARG A 4 -49.99 8.63 -17.98
N SER A 5 -50.10 7.38 -18.44
CA SER A 5 -49.20 6.30 -18.05
C SER A 5 -47.77 6.53 -18.56
N LEU A 6 -47.61 7.06 -19.78
CA LEU A 6 -46.30 7.39 -20.34
C LEU A 6 -45.64 8.58 -19.62
N ALA A 7 -46.42 9.62 -19.29
CA ALA A 7 -45.91 10.76 -18.53
C ALA A 7 -45.46 10.36 -17.11
N LEU A 8 -46.20 9.46 -16.46
CA LEU A 8 -45.83 8.93 -15.13
C LEU A 8 -44.57 8.06 -15.20
N ALA A 9 -44.43 7.24 -16.24
CA ALA A 9 -43.23 6.43 -16.46
C ALA A 9 -41.99 7.29 -16.74
N LEU A 10 -42.13 8.37 -17.52
CA LEU A 10 -41.03 9.30 -17.79
C LEU A 10 -40.64 10.10 -16.54
N ALA A 11 -41.63 10.52 -15.74
CA ALA A 11 -41.38 11.20 -14.47
C ALA A 11 -40.67 10.29 -13.45
N LEU A 12 -41.07 9.01 -13.35
CA LEU A 12 -40.40 8.03 -12.48
C LEU A 12 -38.98 7.72 -12.93
N LEU A 13 -38.74 7.60 -14.24
CA LEU A 13 -37.40 7.37 -14.79
C LEU A 13 -36.47 8.56 -14.53
N SER A 14 -37.00 9.79 -14.54
CA SER A 14 -36.23 11.01 -14.25
C SER A 14 -35.74 11.07 -12.79
N ILE A 15 -36.54 10.57 -11.84
CA ILE A 15 -36.22 10.60 -10.40
C ILE A 15 -35.06 9.65 -10.06
N VAL A 16 -34.88 8.55 -10.80
CA VAL A 16 -33.83 7.54 -10.57
C VAL A 16 -32.43 8.05 -10.96
N LEU A 17 -32.32 9.03 -11.87
CA LEU A 17 -31.03 9.55 -12.32
C LEU A 17 -30.41 10.62 -11.38
N ALA A 18 -31.12 11.07 -10.34
CA ALA A 18 -30.70 12.19 -9.50
C ALA A 18 -30.03 11.82 -8.17
N THR A 19 -29.91 10.54 -7.81
CA THR A 19 -29.28 10.11 -6.54
C THR A 19 -27.90 9.50 -6.75
N GLY A 20 -26.95 10.32 -7.22
CA GLY A 20 -25.52 9.99 -7.27
C GLY A 20 -24.76 10.72 -6.17
N CYS A 21 -24.48 10.05 -5.05
CA CYS A 21 -23.60 10.59 -3.99
C CYS A 21 -22.14 10.63 -4.48
N ALA A 22 -21.60 11.83 -4.70
CA ALA A 22 -20.17 12.04 -4.93
C ALA A 22 -19.37 11.79 -3.63
N LYS A 23 -18.87 10.57 -3.43
CA LYS A 23 -17.90 10.29 -2.37
C LYS A 23 -16.51 10.71 -2.85
N ARG A 24 -16.02 11.87 -2.39
CA ARG A 24 -14.60 12.25 -2.53
C ARG A 24 -13.74 11.29 -1.71
N PRO A 25 -12.74 10.60 -2.27
CA PRO A 25 -11.65 10.09 -1.45
C PRO A 25 -10.81 11.28 -1.00
N ALA A 26 -10.68 11.44 0.33
CA ALA A 26 -9.67 12.29 0.91
C ALA A 26 -8.31 11.68 0.57
N LEU A 27 -7.59 12.26 -0.38
CA LEU A 27 -6.16 12.04 -0.55
C LEU A 27 -5.48 12.66 0.66
N SER A 28 -5.32 11.88 1.72
CA SER A 28 -4.37 12.18 2.79
C SER A 28 -2.97 11.98 2.21
N GLN A 29 -2.43 13.06 1.66
CA GLN A 29 -1.03 13.16 1.28
C GLN A 29 -0.19 13.15 2.55
N ALA A 30 0.18 11.96 3.02
CA ALA A 30 1.25 11.81 3.98
C ALA A 30 2.58 12.06 3.24
N ALA A 31 3.01 13.31 3.22
CA ALA A 31 4.38 13.65 2.87
C ALA A 31 5.29 13.11 3.98
N ALA A 32 6.04 12.05 3.69
CA ALA A 32 7.18 11.68 4.52
C ALA A 32 8.27 12.76 4.34
N PRO A 33 8.75 13.41 5.41
CA PRO A 33 9.95 14.22 5.30
C PRO A 33 11.17 13.32 5.02
N ALA A 34 12.09 13.81 4.20
CA ALA A 34 13.34 13.14 3.87
C ALA A 34 14.18 12.84 5.15
N PRO A 35 14.97 11.76 5.20
CA PRO A 35 15.89 11.53 6.29
C PRO A 35 17.11 12.47 6.13
N THR A 36 17.08 13.62 6.79
CA THR A 36 18.30 14.41 7.00
C THR A 36 18.99 13.89 8.26
N GLY A 37 19.91 12.95 8.08
CA GLY A 37 20.86 12.58 9.11
C GLY A 37 21.94 13.64 9.24
N ALA A 38 22.00 14.31 10.40
CA ALA A 38 23.22 14.84 10.99
C ALA A 38 22.89 15.37 12.40
N ALA A 39 23.18 14.55 13.41
CA ALA A 39 23.20 14.97 14.81
C ALA A 39 24.51 15.72 15.10
N THR A 40 24.44 16.79 15.88
CA THR A 40 25.60 17.32 16.61
C THR A 40 25.17 17.59 18.06
N PRO A 41 25.90 17.10 19.07
CA PRO A 41 25.43 17.04 20.45
C PRO A 41 25.57 18.39 21.18
N THR A 42 24.53 18.79 21.89
CA THR A 42 24.56 19.86 22.90
C THR A 42 24.85 19.26 24.28
N PRO A 43 25.73 19.83 25.12
CA PRO A 43 26.00 19.29 26.47
C PRO A 43 24.86 19.61 27.45
N PRO A 44 24.58 18.74 28.44
CA PRO A 44 23.48 18.94 29.40
C PRO A 44 23.87 19.87 30.57
N PRO A 45 22.93 20.65 31.13
CA PRO A 45 23.11 21.35 32.41
C PRO A 45 23.03 20.40 33.62
N ALA A 46 23.76 20.73 34.69
CA ALA A 46 23.88 19.96 35.92
C ALA A 46 22.57 19.86 36.74
N ALA A 47 22.34 18.69 37.35
CA ALA A 47 21.17 18.38 38.18
C ALA A 47 21.35 18.74 39.68
N PRO A 48 20.29 19.12 40.42
CA PRO A 48 20.31 19.27 41.89
C PRO A 48 20.29 17.91 42.64
N PRO A 49 20.73 17.86 43.92
CA PRO A 49 20.96 16.61 44.65
C PRO A 49 19.68 15.89 45.11
N ALA A 50 19.80 14.58 45.18
CA ALA A 50 18.77 13.56 45.40
C ALA A 50 18.11 13.61 46.79
N GLN A 51 16.78 13.45 46.81
CA GLN A 51 16.02 13.07 48.00
C GLN A 51 15.96 11.53 48.09
N LEU A 52 16.21 11.01 49.30
CA LEU A 52 16.17 9.58 49.64
C LEU A 52 14.76 9.14 50.03
N ALA A 53 14.25 8.08 49.38
CA ALA A 53 13.18 7.21 49.87
C ALA A 53 13.21 5.87 49.08
N PRO A 54 12.49 4.82 49.51
CA PRO A 54 12.55 4.06 50.75
C PRO A 54 12.99 2.58 50.49
N ALA A 55 13.10 1.79 51.56
CA ALA A 55 13.70 0.44 51.60
C ALA A 55 13.20 -0.58 50.55
N THR A 56 14.15 -1.32 49.98
CA THR A 56 14.01 -2.35 48.94
C THR A 56 13.33 -3.63 49.48
N PRO A 57 12.33 -4.22 48.78
CA PRO A 57 11.87 -5.57 49.07
C PRO A 57 12.93 -6.63 48.70
N PRO A 58 12.86 -7.86 49.25
CA PRO A 58 13.85 -8.91 48.98
C PRO A 58 13.97 -9.22 47.47
N PRO A 59 15.17 -9.57 46.96
CA PRO A 59 15.33 -9.85 45.54
C PRO A 59 14.46 -11.05 45.14
N ALA A 60 13.52 -10.82 44.22
CA ALA A 60 12.88 -11.91 43.51
C ALA A 60 13.97 -12.67 42.75
N ALA A 61 14.06 -13.99 42.94
CA ALA A 61 14.97 -14.82 42.19
C ALA A 61 14.66 -14.67 40.70
N ILE A 62 15.66 -14.21 39.94
CA ILE A 62 15.56 -14.08 38.48
C ILE A 62 15.49 -15.50 37.92
N ALA A 63 14.33 -15.90 37.40
CA ALA A 63 14.23 -17.11 36.60
C ALA A 63 15.15 -16.97 35.37
N PRO A 64 15.85 -18.04 34.95
CA PRO A 64 16.70 -17.97 33.76
C PRO A 64 15.88 -17.45 32.56
N PRO A 65 16.44 -16.56 31.72
CA PRO A 65 15.75 -16.11 30.53
C PRO A 65 15.38 -17.33 29.67
N ALA A 66 14.13 -17.37 29.23
CA ALA A 66 13.67 -18.42 28.33
C ALA A 66 14.61 -18.50 27.10
N PRO A 67 14.91 -19.71 26.59
CA PRO A 67 15.73 -19.86 25.41
C PRO A 67 15.19 -19.00 24.26
N ALA A 68 16.07 -18.27 23.58
CA ALA A 68 15.67 -17.46 22.43
C ALA A 68 14.97 -18.35 21.39
N PRO A 69 13.89 -17.88 20.74
CA PRO A 69 13.24 -18.61 19.67
C PRO A 69 14.26 -19.00 18.61
N ALA A 70 14.16 -20.23 18.10
CA ALA A 70 15.01 -20.67 17.00
C ALA A 70 14.85 -19.70 15.81
N PRO A 71 15.94 -19.43 15.05
CA PRO A 71 15.87 -18.60 13.86
C PRO A 71 14.80 -19.11 12.90
N ALA A 72 14.01 -18.21 12.32
CA ALA A 72 13.05 -18.57 11.30
C ALA A 72 13.77 -19.22 10.10
N PRO A 73 13.14 -20.17 9.40
CA PRO A 73 13.70 -20.75 8.18
C PRO A 73 14.07 -19.67 7.16
N ALA A 74 15.19 -19.85 6.47
CA ALA A 74 15.58 -18.95 5.40
C ALA A 74 14.50 -18.94 4.29
N PRO A 75 14.23 -17.78 3.66
CA PRO A 75 13.29 -17.71 2.54
C PRO A 75 13.71 -18.64 1.40
N ALA A 76 12.72 -19.22 0.71
CA ALA A 76 12.97 -19.97 -0.51
C ALA A 76 13.64 -19.07 -1.57
N PRO A 77 14.51 -19.63 -2.44
CA PRO A 77 15.07 -18.90 -3.57
C PRO A 77 13.97 -18.32 -4.46
N ARG A 78 14.18 -17.11 -4.96
CA ARG A 78 13.30 -16.50 -5.97
C ARG A 78 13.58 -17.16 -7.33
N PRO A 79 12.56 -17.37 -8.18
CA PRO A 79 12.78 -17.80 -9.56
C PRO A 79 13.67 -16.82 -10.35
N GLU A 80 14.48 -17.34 -11.26
CA GLU A 80 15.29 -16.52 -12.16
C GLU A 80 14.40 -15.78 -13.18
N PRO A 81 14.75 -14.56 -13.63
CA PRO A 81 13.98 -13.84 -14.64
C PRO A 81 13.69 -14.64 -15.90
N ALA A 82 14.65 -15.47 -16.32
CA ALA A 82 14.53 -16.35 -17.48
C ALA A 82 13.50 -17.49 -17.32
N GLU A 83 12.90 -17.67 -16.13
CA GLU A 83 11.81 -18.61 -15.89
C GLU A 83 10.42 -18.00 -16.17
N PHE A 84 10.31 -16.67 -16.20
CA PHE A 84 9.05 -15.98 -16.47
C PHE A 84 8.73 -15.99 -17.97
N ARG A 85 7.44 -16.03 -18.31
CA ARG A 85 6.94 -16.08 -19.69
C ARG A 85 5.84 -15.05 -19.87
N THR A 86 5.68 -14.56 -21.09
CA THR A 86 4.59 -13.65 -21.45
C THR A 86 3.23 -14.31 -21.23
N ASN A 87 2.29 -13.54 -20.69
CA ASN A 87 0.92 -13.98 -20.45
C ASN A 87 -0.03 -12.96 -21.06
N ALA A 88 -0.92 -13.40 -21.95
CA ALA A 88 -1.87 -12.52 -22.63
C ALA A 88 -2.85 -11.80 -21.69
N ALA A 89 -3.06 -12.33 -20.47
CA ALA A 89 -3.86 -11.67 -19.45
C ALA A 89 -3.10 -10.54 -18.71
N LEU A 90 -1.78 -10.44 -18.89
CA LEU A 90 -0.90 -9.43 -18.31
C LEU A 90 -0.37 -8.53 -19.44
N ALA A 91 -1.21 -7.60 -19.89
CA ALA A 91 -0.86 -6.68 -20.98
C ALA A 91 0.12 -5.59 -20.54
N ASP A 92 0.94 -5.12 -21.48
CA ASP A 92 1.89 -4.04 -21.28
C ASP A 92 1.21 -2.69 -20.98
N VAL A 93 1.89 -1.87 -20.18
CA VAL A 93 1.49 -0.50 -19.86
C VAL A 93 2.51 0.46 -20.44
N TYR A 94 2.05 1.35 -21.34
CA TYR A 94 2.88 2.39 -21.94
C TYR A 94 2.79 3.71 -21.18
N PHE A 95 3.89 4.47 -21.22
CA PHE A 95 4.03 5.77 -20.56
C PHE A 95 4.28 6.86 -21.59
N ASP A 96 3.93 8.11 -21.24
CA ASP A 96 4.35 9.28 -22.01
C ASP A 96 5.86 9.52 -21.83
N PHE A 97 6.49 10.23 -22.76
CA PHE A 97 7.92 10.51 -22.70
C PHE A 97 8.33 11.22 -21.40
N ASP A 98 9.39 10.73 -20.76
CA ASP A 98 9.90 11.24 -19.48
C ASP A 98 8.80 11.30 -18.40
N LYS A 99 7.92 10.30 -18.39
CA LYS A 99 6.87 10.12 -17.37
C LYS A 99 6.86 8.68 -16.89
N TYR A 100 6.46 8.52 -15.64
CA TYR A 100 6.20 7.23 -14.98
C TYR A 100 4.76 7.14 -14.47
N ALA A 101 3.96 8.20 -14.67
CA ALA A 101 2.60 8.26 -14.17
C ALA A 101 1.69 7.34 -15.01
N ILE A 102 0.94 6.47 -14.33
CA ILE A 102 -0.07 5.63 -14.97
C ILE A 102 -1.24 6.52 -15.39
N LYS A 103 -1.51 6.54 -16.69
CA LYS A 103 -2.63 7.30 -17.25
C LYS A 103 -3.96 6.57 -17.03
N PRO A 104 -5.10 7.28 -17.03
CA PRO A 104 -6.41 6.66 -16.81
C PRO A 104 -6.79 5.56 -17.82
N ASP A 105 -6.32 5.65 -19.06
CA ASP A 105 -6.47 4.61 -20.08
C ASP A 105 -5.58 3.39 -19.79
N ALA A 106 -4.32 3.59 -19.42
CA ALA A 106 -3.43 2.52 -18.94
C ALA A 106 -3.96 1.81 -17.69
N ALA A 107 -4.61 2.54 -16.77
CA ALA A 107 -5.24 1.95 -15.60
C ALA A 107 -6.36 0.95 -15.98
N LYS A 108 -7.12 1.21 -17.06
CA LYS A 108 -8.13 0.26 -17.56
C LYS A 108 -7.51 -1.01 -18.11
N THR A 109 -6.34 -0.92 -18.74
CA THR A 109 -5.58 -2.11 -19.18
C THR A 109 -5.20 -2.98 -17.98
N LEU A 110 -4.82 -2.35 -16.86
CA LEU A 110 -4.47 -3.07 -15.62
C LEU A 110 -5.66 -3.79 -14.97
N ASP A 111 -6.91 -3.38 -15.21
CA ASP A 111 -8.08 -4.04 -14.62
C ASP A 111 -8.16 -5.53 -14.99
N ALA A 112 -7.79 -5.88 -16.22
CA ALA A 112 -7.73 -7.27 -16.67
C ALA A 112 -6.62 -8.06 -15.94
N SER A 113 -5.43 -7.47 -15.81
CA SER A 113 -4.31 -8.06 -15.06
C SER A 113 -4.68 -8.27 -13.59
N ILE A 114 -5.39 -7.32 -12.97
CA ILE A 114 -5.87 -7.41 -11.59
C ILE A 114 -6.87 -8.56 -11.43
N ALA A 115 -7.82 -8.70 -12.36
CA ALA A 115 -8.78 -9.80 -12.34
C ALA A 115 -8.09 -11.17 -12.46
N TRP A 116 -7.07 -11.25 -13.33
CA TRP A 116 -6.27 -12.47 -13.49
C TRP A 116 -5.47 -12.80 -12.22
N LEU A 117 -4.78 -11.81 -11.62
CA LEU A 117 -4.02 -12.00 -10.38
C LEU A 117 -4.91 -12.47 -9.23
N LYS A 118 -6.11 -11.89 -9.08
CA LYS A 118 -7.08 -12.32 -8.07
C LYS A 118 -7.54 -13.77 -8.26
N SER A 119 -7.63 -14.22 -9.51
CA SER A 119 -8.02 -15.59 -9.85
C SER A 119 -6.87 -16.59 -9.76
N ASN A 120 -5.62 -16.10 -9.71
CA ASN A 120 -4.40 -16.91 -9.68
C ASN A 120 -3.51 -16.52 -8.48
N PRO A 121 -3.97 -16.69 -7.22
CA PRO A 121 -3.29 -16.15 -6.04
C PRO A 121 -1.92 -16.79 -5.76
N ALA A 122 -1.65 -17.98 -6.31
CA ALA A 122 -0.36 -18.65 -6.20
C ALA A 122 0.62 -18.28 -7.33
N ALA A 123 0.19 -17.52 -8.33
CA ALA A 123 1.05 -17.14 -9.44
C ALA A 123 2.09 -16.10 -8.99
N LEU A 124 3.32 -16.27 -9.46
CA LEU A 124 4.36 -15.26 -9.37
C LEU A 124 4.38 -14.46 -10.67
N VAL A 125 4.47 -13.14 -10.57
CA VAL A 125 4.58 -12.23 -11.71
C VAL A 125 5.83 -11.38 -11.55
N MET A 126 6.61 -11.27 -12.63
CA MET A 126 7.72 -10.33 -12.74
C MET A 126 7.21 -9.03 -13.35
N ILE A 127 7.59 -7.89 -12.77
CA ILE A 127 7.27 -6.55 -13.29
C ILE A 127 8.56 -5.93 -13.78
N GLU A 128 8.61 -5.59 -15.07
CA GLU A 128 9.77 -5.02 -15.72
C GLU A 128 9.45 -3.62 -16.25
N GLY A 129 10.43 -2.72 -16.18
CA GLY A 129 10.35 -1.37 -16.71
C GLY A 129 11.33 -1.20 -17.87
N HIS A 130 10.86 -0.67 -18.98
CA HIS A 130 11.67 -0.40 -20.16
C HIS A 130 11.61 1.10 -20.46
N CYS A 131 12.78 1.71 -20.69
CA CYS A 131 12.89 3.04 -21.27
C CYS A 131 13.27 2.90 -22.74
N ASP A 132 12.94 3.91 -23.54
CA ASP A 132 13.53 4.03 -24.87
C ASP A 132 15.00 4.47 -24.78
N GLU A 133 15.69 4.47 -25.92
CA GLU A 133 17.15 4.64 -26.01
C GLU A 133 17.66 6.10 -26.01
N ARG A 134 16.77 7.09 -25.87
CA ARG A 134 17.09 8.51 -26.10
C ARG A 134 17.92 9.17 -25.01
#